data_AF-I5B113-F1
#
_entry.id   AF-I5B113-F1
#
_cell.length_a   1.000
_cell.length_b   1.000
_cell.length_c   1.000
_cell.angle_alpha   90.00
_cell.angle_beta   90.00
_cell.angle_gamma   90.00
#
_symmetry.space_group_name_H-M   'P 1'
#
loop_
_entity.id
_entity.type
_entity.pdbx_description
1 polymer ?
#
loop_
_entity_poly.entity_id
_entity_poly.type
_entity_poly.pdbx_seq_one_letter_code
_entity_poly.pdbx_strand_id
1 'polypeptide(L)'
;MASINMILQGKGGVGKSFTASLLSQYLVDRDQLLACLDADPVNATLTAYEALKATKIEIMEGDSINSRLFDTMIEKLLQLPDEAFAVVDSGASTFVPLAAYMSENNVADFLKESGHTLTLHTLITGGQAEGDTIQGLASLMDGFPDTPITIWVNPFFGQIDFKNHKLEKANRNQGGTTIVLPTYKKETFGYDLELMLKSRLTFAQAFNSGKFNVMAKQRLKIARDEIWNILDESGLIIEAQEPQE
;
A
#
# COMPACT_ATOMS: atom_id res chain seq x y z
N MET A 1 17.61 -1.83 10.01
CA MET A 1 16.67 -0.79 9.58
C MET A 1 15.32 -1.42 9.25
N ALA A 2 14.22 -0.91 9.81
CA ALA A 2 12.87 -1.34 9.41
C ALA A 2 12.37 -0.52 8.21
N SER A 3 11.55 -1.13 7.35
CA SER A 3 10.97 -0.51 6.15
C SER A 3 9.50 -0.20 6.33
N ILE A 4 9.15 1.09 6.40
CA ILE A 4 7.80 1.60 6.66
C ILE A 4 7.16 2.00 5.34
N ASN A 5 6.07 1.33 4.98
CA ASN A 5 5.33 1.55 3.74
C ASN A 5 3.97 2.18 4.07
N MET A 6 3.78 3.44 3.70
CA MET A 6 2.55 4.17 4.04
C MET A 6 1.71 4.45 2.78
N ILE A 7 0.51 3.87 2.70
CA ILE A 7 -0.37 3.98 1.55
C ILE A 7 -1.26 5.22 1.72
N LEU A 8 -1.06 6.23 0.88
CA LEU A 8 -1.69 7.56 0.96
C LEU A 8 -2.36 7.95 -0.36
N GLN A 9 -3.65 8.25 -0.33
CA GLN A 9 -4.38 8.84 -1.45
C GLN A 9 -5.70 9.48 -0.98
N GLY A 10 -5.93 10.75 -1.33
CA GLY A 10 -7.13 11.50 -0.97
C GLY A 10 -8.42 10.99 -1.64
N LYS A 11 -8.29 10.29 -2.77
CA LYS A 11 -9.46 9.70 -3.43
C LYS A 11 -9.88 8.37 -2.79
N GLY A 12 -11.15 8.27 -2.39
CA GLY A 12 -11.78 7.03 -1.94
C GLY A 12 -12.03 6.03 -3.07
N GLY A 13 -12.00 4.74 -2.75
CA GLY A 13 -12.38 3.67 -3.68
C GLY A 13 -11.37 3.35 -4.79
N VAL A 14 -10.16 3.91 -4.79
CA VAL A 14 -9.16 3.69 -5.86
C VAL A 14 -8.26 2.46 -5.67
N GLY A 15 -8.43 1.73 -4.56
CA GLY A 15 -7.69 0.50 -4.27
C GLY A 15 -6.55 0.62 -3.24
N LYS A 16 -6.62 1.58 -2.31
CA LYS A 16 -5.67 1.70 -1.18
C LYS A 16 -5.56 0.41 -0.35
N SER A 17 -6.66 0.00 0.27
CA SER A 17 -6.69 -1.21 1.09
C SER A 17 -6.42 -2.49 0.31
N PHE A 18 -6.75 -2.52 -0.99
CA PHE A 18 -6.36 -3.62 -1.87
C PHE A 18 -4.84 -3.68 -2.04
N THR A 19 -4.20 -2.54 -2.27
CA THR A 19 -2.74 -2.44 -2.41
C THR A 19 -2.04 -2.75 -1.10
N ALA A 20 -2.55 -2.23 0.03
CA ALA A 20 -2.06 -2.58 1.35
C ALA A 20 -2.15 -4.09 1.59
N SER A 21 -3.30 -4.73 1.29
CA SER A 21 -3.43 -6.17 1.47
C SER A 21 -2.56 -7.00 0.52
N LEU A 22 -2.35 -6.56 -0.73
CA LEU A 22 -1.42 -7.21 -1.66
C LEU A 22 0.02 -7.15 -1.12
N LEU A 23 0.49 -5.95 -0.73
CA LEU A 23 1.83 -5.76 -0.21
C LEU A 23 2.06 -6.58 1.06
N SER A 24 1.12 -6.56 1.99
CA SER A 24 1.18 -7.38 3.21
C SER A 24 1.27 -8.88 2.90
N GLN A 25 0.44 -9.40 1.99
CA GLN A 25 0.48 -10.81 1.59
C GLN A 25 1.78 -11.17 0.88
N TYR A 26 2.28 -10.30 0.02
CA TYR A 26 3.55 -10.48 -0.69
C TYR A 26 4.73 -10.59 0.28
N LEU A 27 4.78 -9.73 1.30
CA LEU A 27 5.80 -9.73 2.35
C LEU A 27 5.71 -10.99 3.22
N VAL A 28 4.50 -11.41 3.62
CA VAL A 28 4.29 -12.66 4.36
C VAL A 28 4.73 -13.87 3.55
N ASP A 29 4.42 -13.93 2.25
CA ASP A 29 4.82 -15.02 1.36
C ASP A 29 6.34 -15.09 1.13
N ARG A 30 7.09 -14.06 1.54
CA ARG A 30 8.57 -13.96 1.52
C ARG A 30 9.20 -14.01 2.91
N ASP A 31 8.45 -14.55 3.87
CA ASP A 31 8.88 -14.76 5.26
C ASP A 31 9.37 -13.48 5.95
N GLN A 32 8.91 -12.31 5.51
CA GLN A 32 9.29 -11.03 6.11
C GLN A 32 8.53 -10.79 7.41
N LEU A 33 9.23 -10.23 8.40
CA LEU A 33 8.60 -9.81 9.65
C LEU A 33 7.72 -8.59 9.40
N LEU A 34 6.40 -8.76 9.50
CA LEU A 34 5.44 -7.74 9.08
C LEU A 34 4.59 -7.22 10.25
N ALA A 35 4.48 -5.90 10.33
CA ALA A 35 3.44 -5.19 11.08
C ALA A 35 2.45 -4.52 10.11
N CYS A 36 1.16 -4.75 10.30
CA CYS A 36 0.11 -4.07 9.55
C CYS A 36 -0.62 -3.10 10.46
N LEU A 37 -0.74 -1.84 10.04
CA LEU A 37 -1.48 -0.80 10.75
C LEU A 37 -2.64 -0.31 9.88
N ASP A 38 -3.81 -0.12 10.47
CA ASP A 38 -5.01 0.34 9.78
C ASP A 38 -5.46 1.66 10.39
N ALA A 39 -5.21 2.74 9.67
CA ALA A 39 -5.55 4.11 10.06
C ALA A 39 -6.74 4.67 9.24
N ASP A 40 -7.59 3.80 8.69
CA ASP A 40 -8.89 4.20 8.14
C ASP A 40 -9.95 4.19 9.26
N PRO A 41 -10.47 5.35 9.71
CA PRO A 41 -11.45 5.42 10.78
C PRO A 41 -12.86 4.97 10.33
N VAL A 42 -13.11 4.88 9.02
CA VAL A 42 -14.42 4.58 8.45
C VAL A 42 -14.49 3.15 7.92
N ASN A 43 -13.48 2.72 7.16
CA ASN A 43 -13.48 1.43 6.46
C ASN A 43 -12.20 0.64 6.77
N ALA A 44 -12.03 0.22 8.04
CA ALA A 44 -10.90 -0.57 8.54
C ALA A 44 -10.75 -1.94 7.84
N THR A 45 -10.34 -1.89 6.58
CA THR A 45 -10.40 -2.98 5.63
C THR A 45 -9.23 -3.93 5.83
N LEU A 46 -8.05 -3.42 6.19
CA LEU A 46 -6.88 -4.24 6.45
C LEU A 46 -7.08 -5.07 7.73
N THR A 47 -7.69 -4.47 8.77
CA THR A 47 -8.07 -5.16 10.01
C THR A 47 -9.09 -6.28 9.78
N ALA A 48 -9.92 -6.18 8.74
CA ALA A 48 -10.89 -7.21 8.40
C ALA A 48 -10.25 -8.50 7.84
N TYR A 49 -8.97 -8.47 7.43
CA TYR A 49 -8.22 -9.67 7.08
C TYR A 49 -7.57 -10.27 8.33
N GLU A 50 -8.24 -11.23 8.97
CA GLU A 50 -7.75 -11.87 10.21
C GLU A 50 -6.32 -12.43 10.08
N ALA A 51 -5.97 -12.96 8.91
CA ALA A 51 -4.63 -13.52 8.65
C ALA A 51 -3.51 -12.47 8.70
N LEU A 52 -3.81 -11.19 8.43
CA LEU A 52 -2.82 -10.10 8.45
C LEU A 52 -2.61 -9.52 9.85
N LYS A 53 -3.47 -9.86 10.81
CA LYS A 53 -3.39 -9.41 12.22
C LYS A 53 -3.13 -7.91 12.35
N ALA A 54 -3.76 -7.11 11.49
CA ALA A 54 -3.52 -5.67 11.47
C ALA A 54 -4.00 -5.01 12.76
N THR A 55 -3.24 -4.03 13.23
CA THR A 55 -3.57 -3.23 14.40
C THR A 55 -4.30 -1.98 13.94
N LYS A 56 -5.54 -1.80 14.42
CA LYS A 56 -6.28 -0.56 14.20
C LYS A 56 -5.62 0.60 14.96
N ILE A 57 -5.41 1.72 14.28
CA ILE A 57 -4.98 2.98 14.88
C ILE A 57 -6.22 3.85 15.08
N GLU A 58 -6.58 4.09 16.34
CA GLU A 58 -7.68 4.99 16.68
C GLU A 58 -7.23 6.44 16.50
N ILE A 59 -7.73 7.09 15.44
CA ILE A 59 -7.37 8.48 15.10
C ILE A 59 -8.53 9.47 15.27
N MET A 60 -9.67 8.99 15.78
CA MET A 60 -10.89 9.79 15.98
C MET A 60 -10.98 10.24 17.43
N GLU A 61 -11.32 11.52 17.62
CA GLU A 61 -11.81 12.06 18.89
C GLU A 61 -13.21 12.62 18.65
N GLY A 62 -14.22 11.87 19.10
CA GLY A 62 -15.61 12.13 18.70
C GLY A 62 -15.78 11.95 17.18
N ASP A 63 -16.30 12.97 16.51
CA ASP A 63 -16.59 12.96 15.07
C ASP A 63 -15.47 13.57 14.20
N SER A 64 -14.33 13.92 14.80
CA SER A 64 -13.21 14.55 14.10
C SER A 64 -11.92 13.74 14.20
N ILE A 65 -11.09 13.79 13.16
CA ILE A 65 -9.74 13.24 13.20
C ILE A 65 -8.89 14.13 14.12
N ASN A 66 -8.26 13.53 15.13
CA ASN A 66 -7.31 14.22 16.00
C ASN A 66 -5.88 13.83 15.60
N SER A 67 -5.14 14.79 15.02
CA SER A 67 -3.78 14.55 14.55
C SER A 67 -2.80 14.11 15.63
N ARG A 68 -3.04 14.43 16.92
CA ARG A 68 -2.19 13.93 18.03
C ARG A 68 -2.27 12.42 18.18
N LEU A 69 -3.36 11.79 17.75
CA LEU A 69 -3.49 10.34 17.81
C LEU A 69 -2.60 9.62 16.78
N PHE A 70 -2.04 10.34 15.80
CA PHE A 70 -0.99 9.79 14.95
C PHE A 70 0.32 9.55 15.71
N ASP A 71 0.56 10.21 16.86
CA ASP A 71 1.75 9.96 17.69
C ASP A 71 1.84 8.48 18.07
N THR A 72 0.72 7.85 18.43
CA THR A 72 0.66 6.42 18.75
C THR A 72 1.06 5.53 17.56
N MET A 73 0.77 5.95 16.33
CA MET A 73 1.21 5.24 15.14
C MET A 73 2.73 5.35 14.99
N ILE A 74 3.28 6.56 15.13
CA ILE A 74 4.74 6.79 15.02
C ILE A 74 5.49 6.02 16.10
N GLU A 75 5.04 6.05 17.35
CA GLU A 75 5.64 5.28 18.45
C GLU A 75 5.69 3.77 18.15
N LYS A 76 4.63 3.22 17.57
CA LYS A 76 4.60 1.80 17.15
C LYS A 76 5.61 1.50 16.04
N LEU A 77 5.74 2.41 15.08
CA LEU A 77 6.68 2.28 13.97
C LEU A 77 8.14 2.31 14.46
N LEU A 78 8.46 3.18 15.44
CA LEU A 78 9.79 3.27 16.06
C LEU A 78 10.19 2.02 16.86
N GLN A 79 9.21 1.25 17.33
CA GLN A 79 9.46 0.01 18.08
C GLN A 79 9.70 -1.20 17.18
N LEU A 80 9.63 -1.03 15.86
CA LEU A 80 9.86 -2.13 14.93
C LEU A 80 11.33 -2.57 14.98
N PRO A 81 11.59 -3.88 15.05
CA PRO A 81 12.95 -4.37 14.99
C PRO A 81 13.56 -4.13 13.60
N ASP A 82 14.87 -4.22 13.51
CA ASP A 82 15.58 -4.18 12.23
C ASP A 82 15.05 -5.26 11.27
N GLU A 83 15.07 -4.94 9.97
CA GLU A 83 14.60 -5.81 8.88
C GLU A 83 13.08 -6.08 8.87
N ALA A 84 12.33 -5.56 9.84
CA ALA A 84 10.88 -5.61 9.80
C ALA A 84 10.31 -4.68 8.72
N PHE A 85 9.13 -5.03 8.24
CA PHE A 85 8.30 -4.22 7.36
C PHE A 85 7.06 -3.73 8.11
N ALA A 86 6.69 -2.49 7.86
CA ALA A 86 5.39 -1.95 8.23
C ALA A 86 4.56 -1.66 6.98
N VAL A 87 3.28 -1.99 7.00
CA VAL A 87 2.31 -1.57 5.98
C VAL A 87 1.19 -0.81 6.68
N VAL A 88 1.05 0.47 6.34
CA VAL A 88 0.04 1.37 6.92
C VAL A 88 -1.01 1.68 5.86
N ASP A 89 -2.22 1.14 6.04
CA ASP A 89 -3.38 1.51 5.22
C ASP A 89 -4.02 2.79 5.78
N SER A 90 -4.32 3.74 4.91
CA SER A 90 -4.97 4.99 5.30
C SER A 90 -6.31 5.16 4.59
N GLY A 91 -7.25 5.78 5.29
CA GLY A 91 -8.52 6.21 4.70
C GLY A 91 -8.35 7.40 3.76
N ALA A 92 -9.31 7.60 2.86
CA ALA A 92 -9.35 8.79 2.01
C ALA A 92 -9.44 10.09 2.83
N SER A 93 -10.25 10.08 3.88
CA SER A 93 -10.38 11.18 4.84
C SER A 93 -9.12 11.38 5.70
N THR A 94 -8.33 10.33 5.89
CA THR A 94 -7.07 10.37 6.65
C THR A 94 -5.94 11.04 5.87
N PHE A 95 -6.00 11.06 4.53
CA PHE A 95 -4.91 11.52 3.67
C PHE A 95 -4.38 12.92 4.03
N VAL A 96 -5.25 13.93 3.99
CA VAL A 96 -4.85 15.34 4.24
C VAL A 96 -4.31 15.53 5.67
N PRO A 97 -5.03 15.14 6.75
CA PRO A 97 -4.53 15.36 8.09
C PRO A 97 -3.24 14.57 8.40
N LEU A 98 -3.10 13.34 7.86
CA LEU A 98 -1.88 12.55 8.05
C LEU A 98 -0.69 13.14 7.29
N ALA A 99 -0.87 13.55 6.03
CA ALA A 99 0.19 14.20 5.26
C ALA A 99 0.64 15.51 5.91
N ALA A 100 -0.31 16.33 6.36
CA ALA A 100 -0.01 17.57 7.09
C ALA A 100 0.75 17.29 8.39
N TYR A 101 0.27 16.35 9.21
CA TYR A 101 0.94 15.93 10.45
C TYR A 101 2.38 15.47 10.17
N MET A 102 2.59 14.62 9.16
CA MET A 102 3.92 14.11 8.84
C MET A 102 4.88 15.20 8.36
N SER A 103 4.38 16.13 7.55
CA SER A 103 5.18 17.25 7.02
C SER A 103 5.52 18.26 8.12
N GLU A 104 4.54 18.68 8.92
CA GLU A 104 4.73 19.66 10.01
C GLU A 104 5.71 19.16 11.10
N ASN A 105 5.75 17.85 11.33
CA ASN A 105 6.58 17.23 12.37
C ASN A 105 7.86 16.59 11.80
N ASN A 106 8.19 16.80 10.52
CA ASN A 106 9.36 16.19 9.86
C ASN A 106 9.47 14.66 10.10
N VAL A 107 8.34 13.95 10.05
CA VAL A 107 8.28 12.52 10.41
C VAL A 107 9.20 11.67 9.53
N ALA A 108 9.38 12.02 8.26
CA ALA A 108 10.28 11.31 7.35
C ALA A 108 11.73 11.33 7.83
N ASP A 109 12.23 12.52 8.18
CA ASP A 109 13.59 12.68 8.72
C ASP A 109 13.74 12.04 10.09
N PHE A 110 12.73 12.20 10.96
CA PHE A 110 12.74 11.61 12.29
C PHE A 110 12.79 10.07 12.25
N LEU A 111 12.03 9.42 11.37
CA LEU A 111 12.10 7.97 11.17
C LEU A 111 13.47 7.55 10.62
N LYS A 112 14.04 8.34 9.71
CA LYS A 112 15.37 8.10 9.15
C LYS A 112 16.47 8.19 10.20
N GLU A 113 16.46 9.23 11.04
CA GLU A 113 17.38 9.40 12.17
C GLU A 113 17.24 8.28 13.20
N SER A 114 16.04 7.72 13.33
CA SER A 114 15.75 6.57 14.19
C SER A 114 16.15 5.22 13.57
N GLY A 115 16.73 5.20 12.37
CA GLY A 115 17.21 3.97 11.73
C GLY A 115 16.12 3.21 10.98
N HIS A 116 15.07 3.88 10.51
CA HIS A 116 14.01 3.31 9.68
C HIS A 116 13.95 4.01 8.30
N THR A 117 13.45 3.32 7.29
CA THR A 117 13.13 3.91 5.99
C THR A 117 11.64 4.14 5.85
N LEU A 118 11.26 5.32 5.34
CA LEU A 118 9.89 5.61 4.95
C LEU A 118 9.77 5.58 3.43
N THR A 119 8.83 4.79 2.92
CA THR A 119 8.38 4.82 1.53
C THR A 119 6.91 5.20 1.50
N LEU A 120 6.58 6.22 0.71
CA LEU A 120 5.18 6.60 0.49
C LEU A 120 4.64 5.80 -0.70
N HIS A 121 3.41 5.32 -0.58
CA HIS A 121 2.73 4.59 -1.65
C HIS A 121 1.50 5.38 -2.05
N THR A 122 1.27 5.56 -3.34
CA THR A 122 0.04 6.20 -3.82
C THR A 122 -0.54 5.48 -5.04
N LEU A 123 -1.81 5.74 -5.31
CA LEU A 123 -2.60 5.04 -6.32
C LEU A 123 -2.89 6.02 -7.45
N ILE A 124 -2.71 5.55 -8.68
CA ILE A 124 -3.14 6.21 -9.90
C ILE A 124 -4.12 5.28 -10.61
N THR A 125 -5.26 5.80 -11.03
CA THR A 125 -6.25 5.06 -11.83
C THR A 125 -6.69 5.90 -13.00
N GLY A 126 -7.06 5.25 -14.12
CA GLY A 126 -7.79 5.93 -15.18
C GLY A 126 -9.25 6.20 -14.81
N GLY A 127 -9.94 6.94 -15.66
CA GLY A 127 -11.38 7.20 -15.56
C GLY A 127 -11.73 8.38 -14.65
N GLN A 128 -12.88 8.33 -13.98
CA GLN A 128 -13.44 9.48 -13.25
C GLN A 128 -12.57 9.97 -12.07
N ALA A 129 -11.73 9.10 -11.52
CA ALA A 129 -10.86 9.40 -10.39
C ALA A 129 -9.45 9.84 -10.82
N GLU A 130 -9.14 9.87 -12.12
CA GLU A 130 -7.78 10.11 -12.63
C GLU A 130 -7.22 11.45 -12.15
N GLY A 131 -7.93 12.55 -12.40
CA GLY A 131 -7.51 13.89 -11.99
C GLY A 131 -7.28 14.00 -10.48
N ASP A 132 -8.18 13.43 -9.67
CA ASP A 132 -8.03 13.41 -8.20
C ASP A 132 -6.76 12.65 -7.77
N THR A 133 -6.50 11.49 -8.39
CA THR A 133 -5.32 10.69 -8.04
C THR A 133 -4.00 11.32 -8.47
N ILE A 134 -3.96 11.94 -9.64
CA ILE A 134 -2.81 12.70 -10.14
C ILE A 134 -2.52 13.90 -9.23
N GLN A 135 -3.57 14.61 -8.81
CA GLN A 135 -3.43 15.71 -7.86
C GLN A 135 -2.92 15.23 -6.50
N GLY A 136 -3.41 14.09 -6.01
CA GLY A 136 -2.93 13.47 -4.78
C GLY A 136 -1.43 13.13 -4.82
N LEU A 137 -0.95 12.58 -5.95
CA LEU A 137 0.49 12.36 -6.16
C LEU A 137 1.27 13.67 -6.15
N ALA A 138 0.81 14.70 -6.86
CA ALA A 138 1.48 16.01 -6.88
C ALA A 138 1.63 16.58 -5.46
N SER A 139 0.57 16.53 -4.67
CA SER A 139 0.60 16.99 -3.27
C SER A 139 1.56 16.19 -2.39
N LEU A 140 1.70 14.87 -2.61
CA LEU A 140 2.71 14.07 -1.90
C LEU A 140 4.14 14.45 -2.30
N MET A 141 4.40 14.65 -3.60
CA MET A 141 5.72 15.06 -4.08
C MET A 141 6.11 16.45 -3.55
N ASP A 142 5.15 17.37 -3.47
CA ASP A 142 5.39 18.72 -2.93
C ASP A 142 5.63 18.70 -1.41
N GLY A 143 4.89 17.86 -0.68
CA GLY A 143 5.01 17.75 0.78
C GLY A 143 6.22 16.94 1.26
N PHE A 144 6.75 16.04 0.42
CA PHE A 144 7.83 15.12 0.75
C PHE A 144 8.87 15.01 -0.37
N PRO A 145 9.58 16.12 -0.70
CA PRO A 145 10.43 16.19 -1.89
C PRO A 145 11.62 15.21 -1.90
N ASP A 146 12.06 14.77 -0.72
CA ASP A 146 13.21 13.86 -0.54
C ASP A 146 12.77 12.43 -0.17
N THR A 147 11.47 12.13 -0.17
CA THR A 147 10.96 10.80 0.16
C THR A 147 10.55 10.05 -1.11
N PRO A 148 11.11 8.85 -1.37
CA PRO A 148 10.71 8.04 -2.52
C PRO A 148 9.22 7.68 -2.47
N ILE A 149 8.56 7.75 -3.62
CA ILE A 149 7.16 7.34 -3.77
C ILE A 149 7.06 6.11 -4.67
N THR A 150 6.39 5.07 -4.18
CA THR A 150 5.93 3.94 -4.99
C THR A 150 4.54 4.23 -5.53
N ILE A 151 4.45 4.41 -6.86
CA ILE A 151 3.21 4.70 -7.57
C ILE A 151 2.59 3.40 -8.08
N TRP A 152 1.38 3.10 -7.66
CA TRP A 152 0.62 1.94 -8.11
C TRP A 152 -0.40 2.37 -9.16
N VAL A 153 -0.21 1.95 -10.40
CA VAL A 153 -1.16 2.16 -11.49
C VAL A 153 -2.16 1.03 -11.47
N ASN A 154 -3.41 1.34 -11.13
CA ASN A 154 -4.51 0.41 -11.05
C ASN A 154 -5.44 0.58 -12.27
N PRO A 155 -5.42 -0.33 -13.26
CA PRO A 155 -6.22 -0.22 -14.48
C PRO A 155 -7.71 -0.56 -14.29
N PHE A 156 -8.15 -0.91 -13.07
CA PHE A 156 -9.49 -1.44 -12.81
C PHE A 156 -10.63 -0.49 -13.21
N PHE A 157 -10.50 0.81 -12.96
CA PHE A 157 -11.54 1.81 -13.27
C PHE A 157 -11.39 2.47 -14.64
N GLY A 158 -10.24 2.25 -15.29
CA GLY A 158 -9.91 2.81 -16.59
C GLY A 158 -8.43 2.63 -16.90
N GLN A 159 -8.12 2.49 -18.18
CA GLN A 159 -6.75 2.44 -18.67
C GLN A 159 -6.13 3.84 -18.60
N ILE A 160 -4.85 3.92 -18.21
CA ILE A 160 -4.07 5.17 -18.18
C ILE A 160 -2.63 4.85 -18.57
N ASP A 161 -2.08 5.60 -19.53
CA ASP A 161 -0.64 5.58 -19.78
C ASP A 161 0.06 6.56 -18.83
N PHE A 162 0.38 6.08 -17.63
CA PHE A 162 1.05 6.90 -16.63
C PHE A 162 2.58 6.89 -16.76
N LYS A 163 3.15 5.91 -17.49
CA LYS A 163 4.60 5.73 -17.63
C LYS A 163 5.30 6.89 -18.33
N ASN A 164 4.55 7.65 -19.14
CA ASN A 164 5.07 8.82 -19.85
C ASN A 164 4.71 10.15 -19.19
N HIS A 165 3.96 10.12 -18.08
CA HIS A 165 3.46 11.31 -17.41
C HIS A 165 4.58 12.10 -16.73
N LYS A 166 4.46 13.44 -16.69
CA LYS A 166 5.51 14.32 -16.13
C LYS A 166 5.85 14.02 -14.67
N LEU A 167 4.83 13.68 -13.86
CA LEU A 167 5.01 13.37 -12.44
C LEU A 167 5.67 12.01 -12.23
N GLU A 168 5.37 11.03 -13.09
CA GLU A 168 6.05 9.74 -13.05
C GLU A 168 7.55 9.92 -13.33
N LYS A 169 7.89 10.70 -14.36
CA LYS A 169 9.29 10.98 -14.71
C LYS A 169 10.02 11.70 -13.58
N ALA A 170 9.37 12.68 -12.95
CA ALA A 170 9.92 13.40 -11.82
C ALA A 170 10.14 12.47 -10.61
N ASN A 171 9.16 11.63 -10.28
CA ASN A 171 9.27 10.65 -9.20
C ASN A 171 10.40 9.65 -9.45
N ARG A 172 10.51 9.11 -10.67
CA ARG A 172 11.60 8.19 -11.05
C ARG A 172 12.97 8.84 -10.91
N ASN A 173 13.12 10.12 -11.25
CA ASN A 173 14.37 10.86 -11.08
C ASN A 173 14.77 11.03 -9.60
N GLN A 174 13.81 10.94 -8.67
CA GLN A 174 14.02 10.97 -7.22
C GLN A 174 14.19 9.57 -6.61
N GLY A 175 14.31 8.53 -7.43
CA GLY A 175 14.44 7.15 -6.97
C GLY A 175 13.11 6.47 -6.60
N GLY A 176 11.97 7.08 -6.95
CA GLY A 176 10.67 6.46 -6.81
C GLY A 176 10.41 5.36 -7.85
N THR A 177 9.48 4.46 -7.52
CA THR A 177 9.15 3.28 -8.33
C THR A 177 7.72 3.38 -8.86
N THR A 178 7.46 2.84 -10.05
CA THR A 178 6.10 2.70 -10.58
C THR A 178 5.76 1.24 -10.82
N ILE A 179 4.69 0.77 -10.20
CA ILE A 179 4.16 -0.58 -10.28
C ILE A 179 2.85 -0.52 -11.06
N VAL A 180 2.78 -1.24 -12.17
CA VAL A 180 1.57 -1.31 -12.99
C VAL A 180 0.88 -2.64 -12.72
N LEU A 181 -0.31 -2.59 -12.12
CA LEU A 181 -1.08 -3.81 -11.85
C LEU A 181 -1.61 -4.40 -13.15
N PRO A 182 -1.67 -5.74 -13.26
CA PRO A 182 -2.19 -6.41 -14.45
C PRO A 182 -3.69 -6.14 -14.65
N THR A 183 -4.12 -6.18 -15.91
CA THR A 183 -5.54 -6.07 -16.27
C THR A 183 -6.15 -7.45 -16.40
N TYR A 184 -7.18 -7.71 -15.61
CA TYR A 184 -7.90 -8.98 -15.63
C TYR A 184 -9.25 -8.88 -16.35
N LYS A 185 -9.62 -9.94 -17.08
CA LYS A 185 -10.99 -10.07 -17.62
C LYS A 185 -11.99 -10.15 -16.47
N LYS A 186 -12.96 -9.24 -16.45
CA LYS A 186 -13.92 -9.08 -15.35
C LYS A 186 -14.71 -10.35 -15.08
N GLU A 187 -15.10 -11.07 -16.12
CA GLU A 187 -15.97 -12.26 -16.05
C GLU A 187 -15.25 -13.51 -15.51
N THR A 188 -13.92 -13.48 -15.40
CA THR A 188 -13.12 -14.65 -14.98
C THR A 188 -12.26 -14.30 -13.77
N PHE A 189 -11.01 -13.91 -13.98
CA PHE A 189 -10.08 -13.52 -12.92
C PHE A 189 -10.63 -12.40 -12.04
N GLY A 190 -11.27 -11.39 -12.66
CA GLY A 190 -11.86 -10.26 -11.93
C GLY A 190 -12.92 -10.70 -10.93
N TYR A 191 -13.83 -11.60 -11.33
CA TYR A 191 -14.87 -12.12 -10.46
C TYR A 191 -14.31 -12.87 -9.25
N ASP A 192 -13.31 -13.73 -9.45
CA ASP A 192 -12.72 -14.51 -8.35
C ASP A 192 -11.94 -13.61 -7.37
N LEU A 193 -11.20 -12.62 -7.89
CA LEU A 193 -10.52 -11.61 -7.07
C LEU A 193 -11.53 -10.80 -6.27
N GLU A 194 -12.61 -10.32 -6.90
CA GLU A 194 -13.65 -9.56 -6.22
C GLU A 194 -14.33 -10.38 -5.11
N LEU A 195 -14.60 -11.67 -5.35
CA LEU A 195 -15.15 -12.59 -4.35
C LEU A 195 -14.18 -12.81 -3.17
N MET A 196 -12.88 -12.91 -3.44
CA MET A 196 -11.84 -13.02 -2.43
C MET A 196 -11.78 -11.77 -1.55
N LEU A 197 -11.76 -10.58 -2.18
CA LEU A 197 -11.72 -9.29 -1.48
C LEU A 197 -13.00 -9.04 -0.66
N LYS A 198 -14.18 -9.39 -1.19
CA LYS A 198 -15.46 -9.34 -0.47
C LYS A 198 -15.49 -10.31 0.72
N SER A 199 -14.84 -11.46 0.57
CA SER A 199 -14.75 -12.47 1.64
C SER A 199 -13.67 -12.18 2.67
N ARG A 200 -12.88 -11.11 2.50
CA ARG A 200 -11.74 -10.75 3.37
C ARG A 200 -10.72 -11.87 3.54
N LEU A 201 -10.46 -12.60 2.46
CA LEU A 201 -9.50 -13.71 2.45
C LEU A 201 -8.21 -13.30 1.77
N THR A 202 -7.08 -13.75 2.31
CA THR A 202 -5.81 -13.75 1.57
C THR A 202 -5.83 -14.80 0.46
N PHE A 203 -4.90 -14.72 -0.50
CA PHE A 203 -4.71 -15.75 -1.52
C PHE A 203 -4.53 -17.14 -0.90
N ALA A 204 -3.66 -17.25 0.12
CA ALA A 204 -3.43 -18.50 0.84
C ALA A 204 -4.72 -19.05 1.48
N GLN A 205 -5.54 -18.20 2.11
CA GLN A 205 -6.83 -18.61 2.66
C GLN A 205 -7.82 -19.00 1.55
N ALA A 206 -7.86 -18.26 0.44
CA ALA A 206 -8.74 -18.54 -0.69
C ALA A 206 -8.43 -19.90 -1.34
N PHE A 207 -7.15 -20.27 -1.47
CA PHE A 207 -6.74 -21.58 -1.98
C PHE A 207 -7.21 -22.73 -1.09
N ASN A 208 -7.27 -22.51 0.22
CA ASN A 208 -7.72 -23.52 1.19
C ASN A 208 -9.22 -23.45 1.49
N SER A 209 -9.93 -22.44 0.97
CA SER A 209 -11.36 -22.25 1.22
C SER A 209 -12.24 -23.16 0.35
N GLY A 210 -13.38 -23.59 0.90
CA GLY A 210 -14.46 -24.23 0.14
C GLY A 210 -15.29 -23.24 -0.70
N LYS A 211 -15.09 -21.92 -0.54
CA LYS A 211 -15.81 -20.88 -1.30
C LYS A 211 -15.43 -20.83 -2.79
N PHE A 212 -14.26 -21.37 -3.14
CA PHE A 212 -13.73 -21.33 -4.50
C PHE A 212 -13.67 -22.74 -5.08
N ASN A 213 -14.14 -22.89 -6.32
CA ASN A 213 -13.93 -24.12 -7.08
C ASN A 213 -12.47 -24.22 -7.57
N VAL A 214 -12.09 -25.40 -8.09
CA VAL A 214 -10.72 -25.68 -8.54
C VAL A 214 -10.23 -24.66 -9.57
N MET A 215 -11.08 -24.27 -10.52
CA MET A 215 -10.70 -23.32 -11.57
C MET A 215 -10.55 -21.89 -11.05
N ALA A 216 -11.38 -21.47 -10.10
CA ALA A 216 -11.26 -20.19 -9.43
C ALA A 216 -9.95 -20.10 -8.63
N LYS A 217 -9.60 -21.17 -7.91
CA LYS A 217 -8.30 -21.27 -7.21
C LYS A 217 -7.12 -21.18 -8.18
N GLN A 218 -7.20 -21.86 -9.31
CA GLN A 218 -6.15 -21.78 -10.34
C GLN A 218 -6.01 -20.36 -10.92
N ARG A 219 -7.11 -19.66 -11.18
CA ARG A 219 -7.08 -18.27 -11.66
C ARG A 219 -6.52 -17.30 -10.61
N LEU A 220 -6.93 -17.45 -9.35
CA LEU A 220 -6.36 -16.68 -8.24
C LEU A 220 -4.86 -16.93 -8.08
N LYS A 221 -4.41 -18.17 -8.26
CA LYS A 221 -2.99 -18.51 -8.21
C LYS A 221 -2.21 -17.84 -9.33
N ILE A 222 -2.69 -17.93 -10.57
CA ILE A 222 -2.07 -17.24 -11.72
C ILE A 222 -1.99 -15.73 -11.46
N ALA A 223 -3.09 -15.12 -11.00
CA ALA A 223 -3.12 -13.69 -10.70
C ALA A 223 -2.15 -13.29 -9.58
N ARG A 224 -2.07 -14.08 -8.50
CA ARG A 224 -1.10 -13.87 -7.43
C ARG A 224 0.32 -13.94 -7.97
N ASP A 225 0.65 -15.02 -8.68
CA ASP A 225 2.01 -15.27 -9.17
C ASP A 225 2.45 -14.17 -10.14
N GLU A 226 1.55 -13.70 -11.01
CA GLU A 226 1.80 -12.56 -11.90
C GLU A 226 2.06 -11.26 -11.13
N ILE A 227 1.22 -10.93 -10.13
CA ILE A 227 1.43 -9.74 -9.29
C ILE A 227 2.74 -9.88 -8.52
N TRP A 228 3.07 -11.06 -7.99
CA TRP A 228 4.25 -11.29 -7.15
C TRP A 228 5.51 -11.06 -7.97
N ASN A 229 5.57 -11.57 -9.20
CA ASN A 229 6.68 -11.30 -10.11
C ASN A 229 6.87 -9.80 -10.38
N ILE A 230 5.78 -9.06 -10.58
CA ILE A 230 5.84 -7.59 -10.76
C ILE A 230 6.42 -6.91 -9.51
N LEU A 231 6.05 -7.38 -8.32
CA LEU A 231 6.57 -6.83 -7.06
C LEU A 231 8.03 -7.21 -6.82
N ASP A 232 8.44 -8.42 -7.18
CA ASP A 232 9.85 -8.84 -7.14
C ASP A 232 10.71 -7.94 -8.05
N GLU A 233 10.24 -7.67 -9.28
CA GLU A 233 10.92 -6.78 -10.23
C GLU A 233 10.95 -5.31 -9.81
N SER A 234 10.05 -4.89 -8.91
CA SER A 234 9.94 -3.51 -8.44
C SER A 234 11.01 -3.11 -7.42
N GLY A 235 11.71 -4.09 -6.82
CA GLY A 235 12.74 -3.84 -5.81
C GLY A 235 12.19 -3.38 -4.45
N LEU A 236 10.90 -3.63 -4.15
CA LEU A 236 10.27 -3.25 -2.88
C LEU A 236 10.87 -3.97 -1.66
N ILE A 237 11.43 -5.16 -1.86
CA ILE A 237 12.29 -5.82 -0.87
C ILE A 237 13.70 -5.69 -1.41
N ILE A 238 14.48 -4.81 -0.79
CA ILE A 238 15.91 -4.74 -1.04
C ILE A 238 16.53 -5.79 -0.13
N GLU A 239 16.67 -7.02 -0.63
CA GLU A 239 17.53 -7.99 0.04
C GLU A 239 18.92 -7.38 0.12
N ALA A 240 19.53 -7.41 1.31
CA ALA A 240 20.93 -7.07 1.45
C ALA A 240 21.69 -8.03 0.52
N GLN A 241 22.17 -7.53 -0.62
CA GLN A 241 23.04 -8.31 -1.48
C GLN A 241 24.23 -8.70 -0.61
N GLU A 242 24.38 -10.00 -0.33
CA GLU A 242 25.62 -10.50 0.24
C GLU A 242 26.75 -9.96 -0.66
N PRO A 243 27.79 -9.33 -0.08
CA PRO A 243 28.90 -8.86 -0.88
C PRO A 243 29.45 -10.07 -1.63
N GLN A 244 29.38 -10.03 -2.95
CA GLN A 244 30.06 -11.01 -3.78
C GLN A 244 31.56 -10.89 -3.45
N GLU A 245 32.10 -11.90 -2.77
CA GLU A 245 33.54 -12.09 -2.56
C GLU A 245 34.31 -12.20 -3.88
#